data_AF-A0A817PQ28-F1
#
_entry.id   AF-A0A817PQ28-F1
#
_cell.length_a   1.000
_cell.length_b   1.000
_cell.length_c   1.000
_cell.angle_alpha   90.00
_cell.angle_beta   90.00
_cell.angle_gamma   90.00
#
_symmetry.space_group_name_H-M   'P 1'
#
loop_
_entity.id
_entity.type
_entity.pdbx_description
1 polymer ?
#
loop_
_entity_poly.entity_id
_entity_poly.type
_entity_poly.pdbx_seq_one_letter_code
_entity_poly.pdbx_strand_id
1 'polypeptide(L)'
;MWYNNKSTNSLNNSINNKCPNNRFLSANNNNDQSSSPWIINETSMNFIEFVQLFKSFYFHCRRDLKDLFDKFSLEINIEQDYTIKEQYKYDLLDMQRHLTGLITRNIIENINDYNKNRIYDMIAISSIPSYAISTHTPHNYLITIELFRQFLIEHQKEDKTLYHIQQIIYRHEPNRENRLNKVLSFEGFSRYLLDKENYAFINEHTKVNEQEMDYPLSYYFVASSHNTYLTGHQLRGESSVEMYREVLLSGCRCIELDCWDGDDGYPVIYHGRTFVSKISFKLVVEVINESAFLTSPYPVILSIENRCSLIQQRHMAQTFVKVFGDKLIRKYIFDSDFNEDSLLPSPNQLKYKILIKNKKITKIHSTTQLGKQKIQLTVNYRNSVYSSPDDNEEDEDSDDEMKQQNSMIKDNPFPNFKHK
;
A
#
# COMPACT_ATOMS: atom_id res chain seq x y z
N MET A 1 1.60 -39.33 -3.84
CA MET A 1 3.01 -39.48 -3.42
C MET A 1 3.38 -38.19 -2.70
N TRP A 2 3.71 -38.28 -1.40
CA TRP A 2 5.07 -38.06 -0.86
C TRP A 2 5.50 -36.57 -0.84
N TYR A 3 5.99 -36.00 0.26
CA TYR A 3 6.19 -36.54 1.61
C TYR A 3 6.08 -35.42 2.67
N ASN A 4 5.95 -35.82 3.94
CA ASN A 4 5.87 -34.91 5.09
C ASN A 4 7.25 -34.83 5.77
N ASN A 5 7.66 -33.69 6.32
CA ASN A 5 8.70 -33.66 7.35
C ASN A 5 8.78 -32.33 8.11
N LYS A 6 8.67 -32.39 9.44
CA LYS A 6 9.12 -31.34 10.36
C LYS A 6 10.52 -31.69 10.85
N SER A 7 11.36 -30.68 11.08
CA SER A 7 12.46 -30.80 12.03
C SER A 7 12.66 -29.47 12.74
N THR A 8 12.67 -29.51 14.07
CA THR A 8 12.95 -28.38 14.96
C THR A 8 14.24 -28.65 15.70
N ASN A 9 15.13 -27.68 15.75
CA ASN A 9 16.17 -27.64 16.79
C ASN A 9 16.39 -26.19 17.22
N SER A 10 16.26 -25.95 18.51
CA SER A 10 16.66 -24.72 19.18
C SER A 10 18.04 -24.92 19.80
N LEU A 11 18.81 -23.83 19.95
CA LEU A 11 19.97 -23.81 20.84
C LEU A 11 20.25 -22.37 21.26
N ASN A 12 19.83 -22.05 22.49
CA ASN A 12 20.29 -20.84 23.18
C ASN A 12 21.76 -21.00 23.54
N ASN A 13 22.52 -19.91 23.47
CA ASN A 13 23.68 -19.72 24.33
C ASN A 13 23.91 -18.24 24.63
N SER A 14 24.39 -17.96 25.84
CA SER A 14 24.57 -16.62 26.41
C SER A 14 25.90 -16.57 27.18
N ILE A 15 26.29 -15.36 27.62
CA ILE A 15 27.16 -15.01 28.77
C ILE A 15 28.36 -14.09 28.41
N ASN A 16 28.15 -12.82 28.73
CA ASN A 16 29.02 -11.86 29.47
C ASN A 16 30.54 -11.72 29.21
N ASN A 17 30.96 -10.45 29.10
CA ASN A 17 31.97 -9.82 29.97
C ASN A 17 31.49 -8.38 30.29
N LYS A 18 31.38 -7.92 31.55
CA LYS A 18 32.46 -7.42 32.46
C LYS A 18 33.27 -6.27 31.82
N CYS A 19 33.54 -5.12 32.47
CA CYS A 19 33.29 -4.54 33.81
C CYS A 19 33.65 -3.00 33.73
N PRO A 20 33.69 -2.16 34.80
CA PRO A 20 33.45 -2.39 36.24
C PRO A 20 32.43 -1.41 36.89
N ASN A 21 32.20 -1.58 38.20
CA ASN A 21 31.46 -0.63 39.04
C ASN A 21 32.29 0.62 39.40
N ASN A 22 31.60 1.74 39.67
CA ASN A 22 32.02 2.68 40.70
C ASN A 22 30.77 3.19 41.47
N ARG A 23 30.79 3.12 42.81
CA ARG A 23 29.75 3.68 43.69
C ARG A 23 30.34 4.88 44.43
N PHE A 24 29.61 5.99 44.49
CA PHE A 24 29.56 6.87 45.66
C PHE A 24 28.18 7.55 45.75
N LEU A 25 27.92 8.32 46.81
CA LEU A 25 26.57 8.43 47.41
C LEU A 25 25.84 9.77 47.20
N SER A 26 24.51 9.64 47.16
CA SER A 26 23.46 10.50 47.77
C SER A 26 23.16 11.93 47.28
N ALA A 27 21.84 12.18 47.12
CA ALA A 27 21.10 13.45 47.34
C ALA A 27 21.34 14.61 46.34
N ASN A 28 20.33 15.32 45.80
CA ASN A 28 18.90 15.41 46.15
C ASN A 28 18.00 15.85 44.96
N ASN A 29 16.73 15.45 45.03
CA ASN A 29 15.50 16.12 44.54
C ASN A 29 15.33 16.60 43.07
N ASN A 30 14.32 16.01 42.44
CA ASN A 30 13.26 16.63 41.63
C ASN A 30 13.61 17.23 40.24
N ASN A 31 13.39 16.43 39.20
CA ASN A 31 12.30 16.67 38.23
C ASN A 31 12.20 15.52 37.21
N ASP A 32 11.38 14.51 37.51
CA ASP A 32 11.12 13.40 36.57
C ASP A 32 10.17 13.83 35.45
N GLN A 33 10.73 14.18 34.29
CA GLN A 33 10.04 13.97 33.01
C GLN A 33 10.59 12.69 32.38
N SER A 34 9.77 11.65 32.37
CA SER A 34 10.09 10.34 31.80
C SER A 34 10.08 10.37 30.26
N SER A 35 11.16 10.86 29.67
CA SER A 35 11.40 10.77 28.24
C SER A 35 11.52 9.30 27.80
N SER A 36 10.53 8.85 27.02
CA SER A 36 10.54 7.50 26.45
C SER A 36 11.73 7.30 25.50
N PRO A 37 12.31 6.08 25.38
CA PRO A 37 13.49 5.81 24.54
C PRO A 37 13.30 6.03 23.02
N TRP A 38 12.10 6.45 22.60
CA TRP A 38 11.69 6.61 21.21
C TRP A 38 11.38 8.06 20.84
N ILE A 39 12.00 9.02 21.55
CA ILE A 39 12.16 10.36 20.98
C ILE A 39 13.08 10.22 19.77
N ILE A 40 12.48 10.13 18.59
CA ILE A 40 13.16 10.50 17.34
C ILE A 40 13.47 11.98 17.51
N ASN A 41 14.71 12.31 17.87
CA ASN A 41 15.18 13.68 17.75
C ASN A 41 15.00 14.07 16.28
N GLU A 42 14.18 15.09 16.01
CA GLU A 42 14.08 15.70 14.69
C GLU A 42 15.39 16.46 14.42
N THR A 43 16.44 15.70 14.06
CA THR A 43 17.71 16.22 13.57
C THR A 43 17.47 16.83 12.19
N SER A 44 16.92 18.04 12.23
CA SER A 44 16.61 18.89 11.09
C SER A 44 17.92 19.32 10.42
N MET A 45 18.43 18.42 9.58
CA MET A 45 19.67 18.56 8.84
C MET A 45 19.69 19.89 8.11
N ASN A 46 20.61 20.78 8.49
CA ASN A 46 20.70 22.08 7.86
C ASN A 46 21.31 21.93 6.46
N PHE A 47 21.12 22.94 5.61
CA PHE A 47 21.53 22.82 4.21
C PHE A 47 23.04 22.58 4.01
N ILE A 48 23.90 23.07 4.91
CA ILE A 48 25.36 22.85 4.82
C ILE A 48 25.70 21.40 5.17
N GLU A 49 25.03 20.82 6.17
CA GLU A 49 25.14 19.39 6.50
C GLU A 49 24.65 18.50 5.35
N PHE A 50 23.52 18.85 4.73
CA PHE A 50 23.01 18.16 3.54
C PHE A 50 24.04 18.19 2.40
N VAL A 51 24.66 19.35 2.12
CA VAL A 51 25.71 19.47 1.10
C VAL A 51 26.94 18.62 1.44
N GLN A 52 27.35 18.58 2.71
CA GLN A 52 28.49 17.76 3.15
C GLN A 52 28.20 16.25 3.04
N LEU A 53 26.97 15.83 3.39
CA LEU A 53 26.51 14.46 3.24
C LEU A 53 26.40 14.07 1.76
N PHE A 54 25.82 14.94 0.93
CA PHE A 54 25.71 14.75 -0.52
C PHE A 54 27.09 14.62 -1.19
N LYS A 55 28.06 15.47 -0.83
CA LYS A 55 29.46 15.32 -1.28
C LYS A 55 30.05 13.96 -0.91
N SER A 56 29.85 13.53 0.33
CA SER A 56 30.37 12.27 0.85
C SER A 56 29.75 11.07 0.13
N PHE A 57 28.42 11.07 -0.03
CA PHE A 57 27.69 10.05 -0.79
C PHE A 57 28.12 10.01 -2.26
N TYR A 58 28.20 11.16 -2.93
CA TYR A 58 28.59 11.25 -4.34
C TYR A 58 30.05 10.80 -4.55
N PHE A 59 30.95 11.11 -3.62
CA PHE A 59 32.33 10.62 -3.66
C PHE A 59 32.41 9.09 -3.56
N HIS A 60 31.70 8.48 -2.61
CA HIS A 60 31.64 7.02 -2.49
C HIS A 60 30.99 6.37 -3.72
N CYS A 61 29.84 6.89 -4.16
CA CYS A 61 29.15 6.44 -5.37
C CYS A 61 30.07 6.49 -6.60
N ARG A 62 30.82 7.58 -6.82
CA ARG A 62 31.77 7.68 -7.94
C ARG A 62 32.94 6.72 -7.82
N ARG A 63 33.45 6.43 -6.63
CA ARG A 63 34.47 5.38 -6.43
C ARG A 63 33.90 4.00 -6.79
N ASP A 64 32.71 3.68 -6.31
CA ASP A 64 32.12 2.35 -6.50
C ASP A 64 31.71 2.13 -7.98
N LEU A 65 31.29 3.21 -8.67
CA LEU A 65 31.14 3.26 -10.13
C LEU A 65 32.48 3.15 -10.89
N LYS A 66 33.59 3.65 -10.32
CA LYS A 66 34.93 3.58 -10.92
C LYS A 66 35.49 2.15 -10.82
N ASP A 67 35.36 1.51 -9.66
CA ASP A 67 35.69 0.10 -9.45
C ASP A 67 34.89 -0.85 -10.37
N LEU A 68 33.77 -0.39 -10.92
CA LEU A 68 32.97 -1.09 -11.93
C LEU A 68 33.42 -0.74 -13.36
N PHE A 69 33.66 0.54 -13.66
CA PHE A 69 34.19 1.00 -14.95
C PHE A 69 35.53 0.34 -15.31
N ASP A 70 36.47 0.29 -14.36
CA ASP A 70 37.83 -0.22 -14.58
C ASP A 70 37.86 -1.71 -14.97
N LYS A 71 36.79 -2.47 -14.70
CA LYS A 71 36.64 -3.88 -15.12
C LYS A 71 36.27 -4.05 -16.60
N PHE A 72 35.65 -3.04 -17.20
CA PHE A 72 35.14 -3.07 -18.58
C PHE A 72 35.84 -2.06 -19.50
N SER A 73 36.76 -1.25 -18.99
CA SER A 73 37.54 -0.28 -19.77
C SER A 73 38.87 -0.87 -20.25
N LEU A 74 39.35 -0.39 -21.40
CA LEU A 74 40.69 -0.67 -21.93
C LEU A 74 41.41 0.65 -22.22
N GLU A 75 42.74 0.63 -22.23
CA GLU A 75 43.52 1.76 -22.70
C GLU A 75 43.48 1.83 -24.24
N ILE A 76 42.98 2.95 -24.77
CA ILE A 76 42.84 3.22 -26.20
C ILE A 76 43.59 4.51 -26.53
N ASN A 77 44.65 4.40 -27.33
CA ASN A 77 45.36 5.56 -27.87
C ASN A 77 44.56 6.16 -29.03
N ILE A 78 43.65 7.08 -28.70
CA ILE A 78 43.03 8.00 -29.65
C ILE A 78 43.90 9.27 -29.68
N GLU A 79 44.22 9.79 -30.88
CA GLU A 79 44.97 11.04 -31.05
C GLU A 79 44.09 12.27 -30.74
N GLN A 80 43.68 12.41 -29.48
CA GLN A 80 42.80 13.48 -29.00
C GLN A 80 43.51 14.84 -29.09
N ASP A 81 42.91 15.78 -29.80
CA ASP A 81 43.46 17.13 -29.97
C ASP A 81 43.18 17.99 -28.71
N TYR A 82 44.16 18.05 -27.80
CA TYR A 82 43.99 18.49 -26.40
C TYR A 82 43.78 20.00 -26.16
N THR A 83 42.89 20.66 -26.92
CA THR A 83 42.36 22.01 -26.63
C THR A 83 41.26 22.03 -25.54
N ILE A 84 40.98 20.87 -24.93
CA ILE A 84 39.85 20.59 -24.01
C ILE A 84 39.81 21.51 -22.76
N LYS A 85 40.94 22.12 -22.35
CA LYS A 85 41.00 23.06 -21.21
C LYS A 85 40.07 24.28 -21.35
N GLU A 86 39.81 24.74 -22.58
CA GLU A 86 38.83 25.82 -22.79
C GLU A 86 37.40 25.28 -22.90
N GLN A 87 37.23 24.08 -23.44
CA GLN A 87 35.93 23.47 -23.68
C GLN A 87 35.19 23.13 -22.38
N TYR A 88 35.88 22.60 -21.36
CA TYR A 88 35.30 22.43 -20.02
C TYR A 88 34.78 23.74 -19.40
N LYS A 89 35.32 24.90 -19.79
CA LYS A 89 34.88 26.21 -19.29
C LYS A 89 33.55 26.66 -19.92
N TYR A 90 33.30 26.27 -21.17
CA TYR A 90 32.01 26.49 -21.84
C TYR A 90 30.98 25.44 -21.43
N ASP A 91 31.36 24.16 -21.31
CA ASP A 91 30.48 23.10 -20.81
C ASP A 91 30.08 23.33 -19.33
N LEU A 92 30.91 23.98 -18.51
CA LEU A 92 30.49 24.44 -17.17
C LEU A 92 29.33 25.45 -17.24
N LEU A 93 29.37 26.39 -18.20
CA LEU A 93 28.31 27.38 -18.39
C LEU A 93 27.01 26.76 -18.93
N ASP A 94 27.10 25.73 -19.78
CA ASP A 94 25.92 25.03 -20.30
C ASP A 94 25.36 23.99 -19.30
N MET A 95 26.22 23.33 -18.53
CA MET A 95 25.82 22.58 -17.32
C MET A 95 25.11 23.49 -16.32
N GLN A 96 25.59 24.72 -16.11
CA GLN A 96 24.92 25.69 -15.23
C GLN A 96 23.55 26.16 -15.78
N ARG A 97 23.31 26.03 -17.09
CA ARG A 97 21.98 26.25 -17.70
C ARG A 97 21.06 25.02 -17.62
N HIS A 98 21.60 23.80 -17.54
CA HIS A 98 20.81 22.56 -17.50
C HIS A 98 20.60 21.96 -16.09
N LEU A 99 21.51 22.17 -15.13
CA LEU A 99 21.34 21.66 -13.75
C LEU A 99 20.14 22.26 -13.01
N THR A 100 19.72 23.46 -13.40
CA THR A 100 18.51 24.15 -12.93
C THR A 100 17.21 23.34 -13.14
N GLY A 101 17.25 22.28 -13.95
CA GLY A 101 16.12 21.37 -14.17
C GLY A 101 16.20 20.00 -13.48
N LEU A 102 17.30 19.64 -12.80
CA LEU A 102 17.63 18.22 -12.53
C LEU A 102 17.52 17.75 -11.07
N ILE A 103 17.54 18.62 -10.04
CA ILE A 103 17.57 18.18 -8.63
C ILE A 103 16.49 18.88 -7.76
N THR A 104 15.27 18.95 -8.30
CA THR A 104 13.94 18.85 -7.62
C THR A 104 12.87 19.53 -8.47
N ARG A 105 11.75 18.83 -8.72
CA ARG A 105 10.49 19.45 -9.19
C ARG A 105 9.27 19.12 -8.32
N ASN A 106 9.45 18.28 -7.30
CA ASN A 106 8.41 17.95 -6.32
C ASN A 106 8.78 18.52 -4.94
N ILE A 107 8.50 19.81 -4.73
CA ILE A 107 8.20 20.46 -3.43
C ILE A 107 7.60 21.84 -3.76
N ILE A 108 6.57 22.22 -3.01
CA ILE A 108 5.61 23.29 -3.35
C ILE A 108 6.15 24.70 -2.97
N GLU A 109 5.31 25.71 -3.18
CA GLU A 109 5.50 27.16 -3.11
C GLU A 109 6.09 27.71 -1.79
N ASN A 110 6.44 29.01 -1.82
CA ASN A 110 6.67 29.89 -0.65
C ASN A 110 7.94 29.68 0.21
N ILE A 111 9.11 29.60 -0.44
CA ILE A 111 10.40 30.02 0.17
C ILE A 111 11.16 30.88 -0.85
N ASN A 112 11.67 32.05 -0.43
CA ASN A 112 12.30 33.07 -1.27
C ASN A 112 13.40 32.53 -2.22
N ASP A 113 13.29 32.88 -3.52
CA ASP A 113 14.13 32.39 -4.62
C ASP A 113 15.64 32.47 -4.38
N TYR A 114 16.11 33.55 -3.76
CA TYR A 114 17.55 33.79 -3.56
C TYR A 114 18.24 32.66 -2.77
N ASN A 115 17.52 32.05 -1.83
CA ASN A 115 18.04 30.90 -1.08
C ASN A 115 17.99 29.61 -1.90
N LYS A 116 16.93 29.39 -2.72
CA LYS A 116 16.85 28.23 -3.62
C LYS A 116 17.99 28.22 -4.63
N ASN A 117 18.31 29.36 -5.26
CA ASN A 117 19.41 29.43 -6.22
C ASN A 117 20.76 29.13 -5.58
N ARG A 118 21.07 29.74 -4.42
CA ARG A 118 22.29 29.44 -3.66
C ARG A 118 22.38 27.98 -3.21
N ILE A 119 21.23 27.34 -2.96
CA ILE A 119 21.12 25.90 -2.68
C ILE A 119 21.51 25.06 -3.90
N TYR A 120 20.91 25.33 -5.07
CA TYR A 120 21.24 24.62 -6.30
C TYR A 120 22.68 24.86 -6.75
N ASP A 121 23.20 26.09 -6.67
CA ASP A 121 24.60 26.41 -6.95
C ASP A 121 25.56 25.61 -6.04
N MET A 122 25.24 25.49 -4.74
CA MET A 122 26.06 24.70 -3.82
C MET A 122 26.01 23.21 -4.12
N ILE A 123 24.87 22.65 -4.50
CA ILE A 123 24.76 21.23 -4.92
C ILE A 123 25.51 21.03 -6.25
N ALA A 124 25.35 21.95 -7.22
CA ALA A 124 26.04 21.92 -8.50
C ALA A 124 27.56 21.91 -8.29
N ILE A 125 28.12 22.90 -7.57
CA ILE A 125 29.55 22.98 -7.21
C ILE A 125 30.03 21.72 -6.47
N SER A 126 29.14 21.08 -5.70
CA SER A 126 29.44 19.83 -4.97
C SER A 126 29.48 18.59 -5.85
N SER A 127 28.80 18.61 -7.00
CA SER A 127 28.81 17.55 -8.01
C SER A 127 29.91 17.72 -9.07
N ILE A 128 30.58 18.87 -9.14
CA ILE A 128 31.71 19.12 -10.05
C ILE A 128 32.89 18.19 -9.71
N PRO A 129 33.38 17.35 -10.64
CA PRO A 129 34.43 16.37 -10.37
C PRO A 129 35.78 16.95 -9.90
N SER A 130 36.02 18.25 -10.05
CA SER A 130 37.26 18.94 -9.65
C SER A 130 37.60 18.84 -8.15
N TYR A 131 36.64 18.48 -7.28
CA TYR A 131 36.91 18.14 -5.88
C TYR A 131 37.09 16.62 -5.62
N ALA A 132 36.75 15.76 -6.58
CA ALA A 132 36.93 14.29 -6.51
C ALA A 132 38.30 13.85 -7.07
N ILE A 133 39.37 14.51 -6.59
CA ILE A 133 40.73 14.46 -7.14
C ILE A 133 41.36 13.04 -7.14
N SER A 134 40.81 12.09 -6.38
CA SER A 134 41.33 10.71 -6.31
C SER A 134 40.82 9.76 -7.41
N THR A 135 39.88 10.16 -8.28
CA THR A 135 39.29 9.24 -9.29
C THR A 135 39.76 9.46 -10.73
N HIS A 136 40.85 10.22 -10.96
CA HIS A 136 41.42 10.44 -12.28
C HIS A 136 41.85 9.13 -12.97
N THR A 137 41.00 8.59 -13.85
CA THR A 137 41.44 7.65 -14.89
C THR A 137 42.24 8.44 -15.94
N PRO A 138 43.33 7.90 -16.51
CA PRO A 138 43.94 8.51 -17.69
C PRO A 138 42.89 8.60 -18.82
N HIS A 139 42.92 9.69 -19.60
CA HIS A 139 41.90 9.96 -20.63
C HIS A 139 41.83 8.90 -21.75
N ASN A 140 42.84 8.03 -21.83
CA ASN A 140 42.93 6.88 -22.73
C ASN A 140 42.02 5.71 -22.32
N TYR A 141 41.59 5.61 -21.04
CA TYR A 141 40.81 4.46 -20.57
C TYR A 141 39.31 4.62 -20.89
N LEU A 142 38.81 3.76 -21.77
CA LEU A 142 37.49 3.85 -22.38
C LEU A 142 36.84 2.47 -22.51
N ILE A 143 35.52 2.39 -22.38
CA ILE A 143 34.73 1.18 -22.64
C ILE A 143 34.30 1.17 -24.11
N THR A 144 34.54 0.07 -24.83
CA THR A 144 34.06 -0.12 -26.22
C THR A 144 32.61 -0.57 -26.27
N ILE A 145 31.95 -0.44 -27.42
CA ILE A 145 30.54 -0.85 -27.57
C ILE A 145 30.27 -2.33 -27.18
N GLU A 146 31.22 -3.24 -27.43
CA GLU A 146 31.11 -4.66 -27.06
C GLU A 146 31.34 -4.89 -25.56
N LEU A 147 32.31 -4.20 -24.94
CA LEU A 147 32.55 -4.28 -23.50
C LEU A 147 31.39 -3.65 -22.71
N PHE A 148 30.77 -2.60 -23.24
CA PHE A 148 29.56 -2.03 -22.67
C PHE A 148 28.35 -2.95 -22.85
N ARG A 149 28.25 -3.69 -23.98
CA ARG A 149 27.25 -4.77 -24.13
C ARG A 149 27.46 -5.89 -23.12
N GLN A 150 28.70 -6.33 -22.92
CA GLN A 150 29.05 -7.33 -21.91
C GLN A 150 28.63 -6.86 -20.50
N PHE A 151 28.96 -5.63 -20.13
CA PHE A 151 28.51 -5.00 -18.89
C PHE A 151 26.98 -5.03 -18.72
N LEU A 152 26.22 -4.65 -19.75
CA LEU A 152 24.75 -4.65 -19.70
C LEU A 152 24.19 -6.07 -19.47
N ILE A 153 24.74 -7.08 -20.14
CA ILE A 153 24.31 -8.49 -20.00
C ILE A 153 24.72 -9.04 -18.61
N GLU A 154 25.94 -8.78 -18.16
CA GLU A 154 26.49 -9.35 -16.92
C GLU A 154 25.96 -8.67 -15.66
N HIS A 155 25.87 -7.34 -15.64
CA HIS A 155 25.50 -6.56 -14.45
C HIS A 155 24.06 -6.03 -14.47
N GLN A 156 23.56 -5.52 -15.60
CA GLN A 156 22.17 -5.01 -15.68
C GLN A 156 21.14 -6.09 -16.06
N LYS A 157 21.60 -7.24 -16.57
CA LYS A 157 20.79 -8.34 -17.15
C LYS A 157 20.00 -7.92 -18.40
N GLU A 158 20.55 -6.99 -19.18
CA GLU A 158 19.92 -6.46 -20.39
C GLU A 158 20.73 -6.79 -21.65
N ASP A 159 20.26 -7.72 -22.50
CA ASP A 159 20.83 -7.87 -23.84
C ASP A 159 20.22 -6.85 -24.81
N LYS A 160 20.88 -5.69 -24.93
CA LYS A 160 20.51 -4.66 -25.90
C LYS A 160 21.27 -4.85 -27.20
N THR A 161 20.57 -4.68 -28.33
CA THR A 161 21.19 -4.63 -29.66
C THR A 161 22.23 -3.50 -29.76
N LEU A 162 23.31 -3.70 -30.52
CA LEU A 162 24.36 -2.69 -30.72
C LEU A 162 23.84 -1.30 -31.15
N TYR A 163 22.75 -1.22 -31.93
CA TYR A 163 22.11 0.06 -32.27
C TYR A 163 21.65 0.84 -31.03
N HIS A 164 20.87 0.20 -30.14
CA HIS A 164 20.43 0.81 -28.88
C HIS A 164 21.61 1.18 -27.98
N ILE A 165 22.66 0.35 -27.93
CA ILE A 165 23.87 0.65 -27.15
C ILE A 165 24.59 1.89 -27.71
N GLN A 166 24.68 2.04 -29.04
CA GLN A 166 25.21 3.24 -29.67
C GLN A 166 24.36 4.49 -29.32
N GLN A 167 23.03 4.38 -29.22
CA GLN A 167 22.18 5.49 -28.77
C GLN A 167 22.41 5.85 -27.29
N ILE A 168 22.64 4.85 -26.42
CA ILE A 168 23.01 5.09 -25.01
C ILE A 168 24.36 5.83 -24.94
N ILE A 169 25.38 5.39 -25.68
CA ILE A 169 26.68 6.08 -25.72
C ILE A 169 26.50 7.51 -26.23
N TYR A 170 25.73 7.72 -27.32
CA TYR A 170 25.46 9.04 -27.88
C TYR A 170 24.73 10.00 -26.91
N ARG A 171 23.83 9.48 -26.05
CA ARG A 171 23.12 10.28 -25.04
C ARG A 171 23.99 10.68 -23.84
N HIS A 172 24.83 9.78 -23.34
CA HIS A 172 25.48 9.95 -22.03
C HIS A 172 26.96 10.37 -22.10
N GLU A 173 27.70 9.99 -23.14
CA GLU A 173 29.11 10.36 -23.30
C GLU A 173 29.27 11.87 -23.54
N PRO A 174 30.02 12.63 -22.70
CA PRO A 174 30.22 14.06 -22.91
C PRO A 174 31.13 14.40 -24.09
N ASN A 175 32.20 13.65 -24.35
CA ASN A 175 33.16 14.00 -25.41
C ASN A 175 32.59 13.65 -26.80
N ARG A 176 32.61 14.63 -27.72
CA ARG A 176 32.11 14.47 -29.10
C ARG A 176 32.87 13.42 -29.90
N GLU A 177 34.18 13.32 -29.73
CA GLU A 177 35.02 12.34 -30.42
C GLU A 177 34.73 10.91 -29.91
N ASN A 178 34.61 10.74 -28.60
CA ASN A 178 34.18 9.45 -28.01
C ASN A 178 32.80 9.01 -28.54
N ARG A 179 31.83 9.94 -28.66
CA ARG A 179 30.53 9.66 -29.29
C ARG A 179 30.64 9.20 -30.75
N LEU A 180 31.56 9.78 -31.53
CA LEU A 180 31.81 9.39 -32.93
C LEU A 180 32.47 8.01 -33.02
N ASN A 181 33.47 7.76 -32.17
CA ASN A 181 34.21 6.51 -32.08
C ASN A 181 33.44 5.38 -31.37
N LYS A 182 32.22 5.64 -30.88
CA LYS A 182 31.33 4.70 -30.18
C LYS A 182 31.96 4.08 -28.91
N VAL A 183 32.71 4.91 -28.18
CA VAL A 183 33.38 4.55 -26.93
C VAL A 183 32.84 5.41 -25.79
N LEU A 184 32.88 4.88 -24.56
CA LEU A 184 32.29 5.46 -23.37
C LEU A 184 33.36 5.73 -22.31
N SER A 185 33.50 6.98 -21.89
CA SER A 185 34.39 7.41 -20.82
C SER A 185 33.81 7.09 -19.43
N PHE A 186 34.62 7.21 -18.39
CA PHE A 186 34.15 7.09 -17.00
C PHE A 186 33.04 8.09 -16.67
N GLU A 187 33.07 9.29 -17.27
CA GLU A 187 31.98 10.27 -17.09
C GLU A 187 30.72 9.83 -17.84
N GLY A 188 30.82 9.35 -19.08
CA GLY A 188 29.67 8.82 -19.82
C GLY A 188 29.03 7.61 -19.14
N PHE A 189 29.84 6.71 -18.58
CA PHE A 189 29.39 5.54 -17.83
C PHE A 189 28.71 5.94 -16.50
N SER A 190 29.29 6.90 -15.77
CA SER A 190 28.68 7.46 -14.56
C SER A 190 27.35 8.13 -14.86
N ARG A 191 27.27 8.91 -15.95
CA ARG A 191 26.05 9.59 -16.42
C ARG A 191 24.97 8.62 -16.91
N TYR A 192 25.33 7.45 -17.42
CA TYR A 192 24.36 6.41 -17.78
C TYR A 192 23.74 5.77 -16.53
N LEU A 193 24.56 5.30 -15.59
CA LEU A 193 24.05 4.61 -14.39
C LEU A 193 23.31 5.54 -13.43
N LEU A 194 23.60 6.85 -13.48
CA LEU A 194 22.93 7.91 -12.72
C LEU A 194 21.87 8.67 -13.53
N ASP A 195 21.49 8.22 -14.74
CA ASP A 195 20.34 8.81 -15.43
C ASP A 195 19.05 8.51 -14.66
N LYS A 196 18.21 9.52 -14.46
CA LYS A 196 16.86 9.41 -13.86
C LYS A 196 15.96 8.35 -14.51
N GLU A 197 16.22 7.97 -15.77
CA GLU A 197 15.48 6.94 -16.49
C GLU A 197 16.00 5.51 -16.20
N ASN A 198 17.11 5.36 -15.47
CA ASN A 198 17.67 4.09 -15.01
C ASN A 198 17.01 3.61 -13.69
N TYR A 199 15.68 3.42 -13.72
CA TYR A 199 14.90 3.02 -12.55
C TYR A 199 15.24 1.60 -12.07
N ALA A 200 15.32 1.41 -10.75
CA ALA A 200 15.54 0.09 -10.13
C ALA A 200 14.39 -0.93 -10.33
N PHE A 201 13.21 -0.48 -10.78
CA PHE A 201 12.08 -1.35 -11.13
C PHE A 201 11.16 -0.68 -12.16
N ILE A 202 10.70 -1.43 -13.16
CA ILE A 202 9.93 -0.94 -14.31
C ILE A 202 8.42 -0.89 -13.99
N ASN A 203 8.02 -0.13 -12.96
CA ASN A 203 6.59 0.01 -12.62
C ASN A 203 5.87 0.90 -13.64
N GLU A 204 6.42 2.09 -13.89
CA GLU A 204 5.78 3.22 -14.58
C GLU A 204 5.42 2.96 -16.06
N HIS A 205 5.80 1.81 -16.60
CA HIS A 205 5.52 1.40 -17.99
C HIS A 205 4.78 0.06 -18.10
N THR A 206 4.47 -0.61 -16.97
CA THR A 206 3.70 -1.85 -16.96
C THR A 206 2.22 -1.56 -17.25
N LYS A 207 1.87 -1.54 -18.53
CA LYS A 207 0.47 -1.46 -18.98
C LYS A 207 -0.28 -2.73 -18.54
N VAL A 208 -1.52 -2.56 -18.08
CA VAL A 208 -2.41 -3.69 -17.77
C VAL A 208 -2.58 -4.56 -19.01
N ASN A 209 -2.24 -5.85 -18.92
CA ASN A 209 -2.55 -6.81 -19.97
C ASN A 209 -4.06 -7.09 -19.94
N GLU A 210 -4.81 -6.59 -20.92
CA GLU A 210 -6.26 -6.77 -20.93
C GLU A 210 -6.69 -8.24 -21.03
N GLN A 211 -5.86 -9.12 -21.61
CA GLN A 211 -6.13 -10.57 -21.69
C GLN A 211 -6.07 -11.26 -20.32
N GLU A 212 -5.26 -10.74 -19.39
CA GLU A 212 -5.22 -11.22 -18.01
C GLU A 212 -6.43 -10.77 -17.19
N MET A 213 -7.28 -9.89 -17.72
CA MET A 213 -8.49 -9.36 -17.04
C MET A 213 -9.79 -10.05 -17.48
N ASP A 214 -9.69 -11.19 -18.17
CA ASP A 214 -10.80 -12.02 -18.65
C ASP A 214 -11.08 -13.30 -17.81
N TYR A 215 -10.29 -13.59 -16.77
CA TYR A 215 -10.57 -14.69 -15.84
C TYR A 215 -11.73 -14.33 -14.87
N PRO A 216 -12.33 -15.30 -14.17
CA PRO A 216 -13.37 -15.03 -13.18
C PRO A 216 -12.92 -14.08 -12.07
N LEU A 217 -13.78 -13.17 -11.61
CA LEU A 217 -13.44 -12.17 -10.59
C LEU A 217 -12.86 -12.74 -9.28
N SER A 218 -13.14 -14.00 -8.95
CA SER A 218 -12.58 -14.73 -7.80
C SER A 218 -11.09 -15.11 -7.92
N TYR A 219 -10.47 -14.96 -9.10
CA TYR A 219 -9.06 -15.32 -9.31
C TYR A 219 -8.07 -14.18 -9.02
N TYR A 220 -8.58 -12.98 -8.70
CA TYR A 220 -7.77 -11.77 -8.51
C TYR A 220 -7.63 -11.38 -7.04
N PHE A 221 -6.46 -10.86 -6.68
CA PHE A 221 -6.35 -10.03 -5.48
C PHE A 221 -7.03 -8.67 -5.73
N VAL A 222 -8.06 -8.35 -4.95
CA VAL A 222 -8.82 -7.11 -5.08
C VAL A 222 -8.37 -6.13 -4.00
N ALA A 223 -7.77 -5.00 -4.40
CA ALA A 223 -7.41 -3.92 -3.49
C ALA A 223 -8.66 -3.46 -2.71
N SER A 224 -8.61 -3.56 -1.38
CA SER A 224 -9.79 -3.46 -0.49
C SER A 224 -9.52 -2.55 0.71
N SER A 225 -10.52 -1.80 1.13
CA SER A 225 -10.50 -0.90 2.28
C SER A 225 -11.57 -1.32 3.29
N HIS A 226 -11.18 -1.36 4.58
CA HIS A 226 -12.03 -1.68 5.72
C HIS A 226 -12.35 -0.40 6.50
N ASN A 227 -13.60 -0.22 6.93
CA ASN A 227 -14.12 1.02 7.54
C ASN A 227 -13.69 2.29 6.79
N THR A 228 -13.89 2.31 5.46
CA THR A 228 -13.38 3.33 4.52
C THR A 228 -13.72 4.78 4.88
N TYR A 229 -14.76 5.01 5.68
CA TYR A 229 -15.17 6.34 6.13
C TYR A 229 -14.22 6.97 7.18
N LEU A 230 -13.39 6.20 7.89
CA LEU A 230 -12.56 6.69 9.00
C LEU A 230 -11.28 7.41 8.52
N THR A 231 -11.01 8.59 9.08
CA THR A 231 -9.73 9.31 8.89
C THR A 231 -8.63 8.87 9.86
N GLY A 232 -8.94 8.04 10.86
CA GLY A 232 -8.01 7.72 11.95
C GLY A 232 -8.48 6.61 12.90
N HIS A 233 -8.48 6.89 14.20
CA HIS A 233 -8.64 5.86 15.23
C HIS A 233 -10.06 5.29 15.33
N GLN A 234 -10.17 3.95 15.40
CA GLN A 234 -11.43 3.22 15.26
C GLN A 234 -12.53 3.62 16.26
N LEU A 235 -12.19 4.04 17.48
CA LEU A 235 -13.19 4.37 18.52
C LEU A 235 -13.50 5.86 18.68
N ARG A 236 -12.69 6.74 18.06
CA ARG A 236 -12.70 8.21 18.24
C ARG A 236 -11.99 8.87 17.07
N GLY A 237 -12.65 9.83 16.43
CA GLY A 237 -12.12 10.57 15.29
C GLY A 237 -13.25 11.00 14.38
N GLU A 238 -12.89 11.43 13.17
CA GLU A 238 -13.85 11.89 12.18
C GLU A 238 -14.12 10.81 11.14
N SER A 239 -15.39 10.65 10.79
CA SER A 239 -15.77 10.09 9.49
C SER A 239 -15.67 11.19 8.45
N SER A 240 -15.08 10.91 7.29
CA SER A 240 -15.04 11.83 6.15
C SER A 240 -15.57 11.16 4.88
N VAL A 241 -16.33 11.94 4.10
CA VAL A 241 -16.79 11.53 2.77
C VAL A 241 -15.62 11.47 1.79
N GLU A 242 -14.58 12.27 2.00
CA GLU A 242 -13.44 12.42 1.10
C GLU A 242 -12.56 11.15 1.04
N MET A 243 -12.49 10.40 2.14
CA MET A 243 -11.76 9.12 2.20
C MET A 243 -12.21 8.16 1.10
N TYR A 244 -13.50 8.14 0.74
CA TYR A 244 -13.99 7.33 -0.37
C TYR A 244 -13.42 7.77 -1.72
N ARG A 245 -13.26 9.08 -1.95
CA ARG A 245 -12.64 9.61 -3.18
C ARG A 245 -11.16 9.26 -3.23
N GLU A 246 -10.40 9.51 -2.16
CA GLU A 246 -8.97 9.21 -2.08
C GLU A 246 -8.66 7.72 -2.26
N VAL A 247 -9.43 6.86 -1.57
CA VAL A 247 -9.30 5.40 -1.65
C VAL A 247 -9.66 4.89 -3.05
N LEU A 248 -10.72 5.40 -3.68
CA LEU A 248 -11.06 5.01 -5.05
C LEU A 248 -10.05 5.53 -6.08
N LEU A 249 -9.51 6.74 -5.91
CA LEU A 249 -8.48 7.33 -6.77
C LEU A 249 -7.15 6.54 -6.69
N SER A 250 -6.74 6.07 -5.51
CA SER A 250 -5.55 5.22 -5.35
C SER A 250 -5.68 3.83 -5.98
N GLY A 251 -6.85 3.50 -6.57
CA GLY A 251 -7.10 2.27 -7.31
C GLY A 251 -7.81 1.18 -6.50
N CYS A 252 -8.14 1.42 -5.23
CA CYS A 252 -8.93 0.49 -4.43
C CYS A 252 -10.27 0.17 -5.12
N ARG A 253 -10.69 -1.10 -5.09
CA ARG A 253 -11.88 -1.62 -5.79
C ARG A 253 -12.94 -2.21 -4.85
N CYS A 254 -12.67 -2.35 -3.56
CA CYS A 254 -13.66 -2.77 -2.56
C CYS A 254 -13.65 -1.80 -1.36
N ILE A 255 -14.80 -1.22 -1.03
CA ILE A 255 -14.93 -0.16 -0.01
C ILE A 255 -16.14 -0.40 0.91
N GLU A 256 -16.08 0.13 2.13
CA GLU A 256 -16.97 -0.25 3.24
C GLU A 256 -17.88 0.88 3.72
N LEU A 257 -19.17 0.57 3.91
CA LEU A 257 -20.23 1.50 4.30
C LEU A 257 -21.03 0.93 5.48
N ASP A 258 -20.73 1.40 6.70
CA ASP A 258 -21.44 1.02 7.93
C ASP A 258 -22.72 1.83 8.07
N CYS A 259 -23.82 1.29 7.57
CA CYS A 259 -25.07 2.02 7.38
C CYS A 259 -25.99 1.89 8.61
N TRP A 260 -26.26 3.01 9.27
CA TRP A 260 -27.12 3.13 10.45
C TRP A 260 -28.30 4.10 10.20
N ASP A 261 -29.33 3.99 11.03
CA ASP A 261 -30.46 4.93 10.98
C ASP A 261 -30.03 6.34 11.44
N GLY A 262 -30.34 7.35 10.62
CA GLY A 262 -30.21 8.76 11.00
C GLY A 262 -31.46 9.29 11.69
N ASP A 263 -31.25 10.29 12.55
CA ASP A 263 -32.27 10.87 13.43
C ASP A 263 -33.29 11.74 12.67
N ASP A 264 -32.97 12.12 11.42
CA ASP A 264 -33.82 12.83 10.45
C ASP A 264 -34.64 11.88 9.55
N GLY A 265 -34.47 10.57 9.71
CA GLY A 265 -35.10 9.54 8.87
C GLY A 265 -34.28 9.10 7.65
N TYR A 266 -33.08 9.67 7.42
CA TYR A 266 -32.20 9.31 6.32
C TYR A 266 -30.96 8.54 6.80
N PRO A 267 -30.46 7.54 6.04
CA PRO A 267 -29.34 6.72 6.48
C PRO A 267 -28.05 7.54 6.64
N VAL A 268 -27.27 7.17 7.66
CA VAL A 268 -25.95 7.74 7.98
C VAL A 268 -24.89 6.65 8.00
N ILE A 269 -23.62 7.04 7.87
CA ILE A 269 -22.46 6.16 8.03
C ILE A 269 -21.60 6.63 9.20
N TYR A 270 -21.28 5.70 10.11
CA TYR A 270 -20.32 5.85 11.21
C TYR A 270 -20.05 4.50 11.89
N HIS A 271 -18.96 4.41 12.66
CA HIS A 271 -18.66 3.22 13.46
C HIS A 271 -19.61 3.14 14.67
N GLY A 272 -20.54 2.19 14.62
CA GLY A 272 -21.63 2.09 15.58
C GLY A 272 -21.19 1.96 17.05
N ARG A 273 -21.93 2.64 17.95
CA ARG A 273 -21.69 2.66 19.41
C ARG A 273 -20.33 3.26 19.83
N THR A 274 -19.65 4.00 18.96
CA THR A 274 -18.40 4.73 19.29
C THR A 274 -18.61 6.24 19.35
N PHE A 275 -17.52 7.01 19.53
CA PHE A 275 -17.50 8.48 19.50
C PHE A 275 -17.06 9.04 18.14
N VAL A 276 -17.13 8.25 17.08
CA VAL A 276 -16.82 8.69 15.70
C VAL A 276 -17.98 9.54 15.14
N SER A 277 -17.67 10.58 14.36
CA SER A 277 -18.70 11.46 13.77
C SER A 277 -19.57 10.74 12.71
N LYS A 278 -20.82 11.20 12.53
CA LYS A 278 -21.75 10.72 11.49
C LYS A 278 -21.55 11.49 10.17
N ILE A 279 -21.51 10.77 9.04
CA ILE A 279 -21.60 11.36 7.69
C ILE A 279 -22.86 10.88 6.96
N SER A 280 -23.36 11.67 6.00
CA SER A 280 -24.55 11.30 5.22
C SER A 280 -24.25 10.17 4.23
N PHE A 281 -25.03 9.10 4.28
CA PHE A 281 -24.97 8.00 3.29
C PHE A 281 -25.16 8.52 1.86
N LYS A 282 -26.04 9.51 1.66
CA LYS A 282 -26.31 10.09 0.34
C LYS A 282 -25.07 10.73 -0.27
N LEU A 283 -24.34 11.55 0.51
CA LEU A 283 -23.12 12.22 0.05
C LEU A 283 -22.01 11.21 -0.27
N VAL A 284 -21.88 10.14 0.52
CA VAL A 284 -20.96 9.04 0.23
C VAL A 284 -21.30 8.36 -1.09
N VAL A 285 -22.56 8.04 -1.36
CA VAL A 285 -22.99 7.44 -2.64
C VAL A 285 -22.76 8.39 -3.82
N GLU A 286 -22.95 9.70 -3.65
CA GLU A 286 -22.68 10.72 -4.67
C GLU A 286 -21.18 10.83 -4.98
N VAL A 287 -20.31 10.89 -3.96
CA VAL A 287 -18.84 10.95 -4.15
C VAL A 287 -18.27 9.65 -4.71
N ILE A 288 -18.79 8.47 -4.34
CA ILE A 288 -18.44 7.20 -4.98
C ILE A 288 -18.81 7.22 -6.47
N ASN A 289 -19.97 7.78 -6.83
CA ASN A 289 -20.43 7.82 -8.22
C ASN A 289 -19.53 8.67 -9.13
N GLU A 290 -18.99 9.78 -8.60
CA GLU A 290 -18.01 10.64 -9.26
C GLU A 290 -16.66 9.94 -9.44
N SER A 291 -16.16 9.27 -8.39
CA SER A 291 -14.76 8.86 -8.28
C SER A 291 -14.47 7.42 -8.70
N ALA A 292 -15.45 6.52 -8.64
CA ALA A 292 -15.26 5.07 -8.79
C ALA A 292 -14.44 4.64 -10.01
N PHE A 293 -14.53 5.35 -11.14
CA PHE A 293 -13.91 4.95 -12.41
C PHE A 293 -12.93 5.97 -13.01
N LEU A 294 -12.42 6.93 -12.21
CA LEU A 294 -11.50 7.96 -12.70
C LEU A 294 -10.10 7.42 -13.00
N THR A 295 -9.57 6.51 -12.18
CA THR A 295 -8.21 5.96 -12.30
C THR A 295 -8.17 4.48 -12.69
N SER A 296 -9.32 3.78 -12.69
CA SER A 296 -9.43 2.38 -13.09
C SER A 296 -10.83 2.09 -13.63
N PRO A 297 -10.99 1.44 -14.80
CA PRO A 297 -12.29 1.10 -15.37
C PRO A 297 -12.93 -0.14 -14.71
N TYR A 298 -12.16 -0.89 -13.91
CA TYR A 298 -12.57 -2.17 -13.34
C TYR A 298 -13.59 -2.01 -12.19
N PRO A 299 -14.47 -3.00 -11.96
CA PRO A 299 -15.65 -2.88 -11.10
C PRO A 299 -15.32 -2.48 -9.65
N VAL A 300 -16.29 -1.82 -9.01
CA VAL A 300 -16.22 -1.45 -7.59
C VAL A 300 -17.25 -2.23 -6.78
N ILE A 301 -16.81 -2.84 -5.68
CA ILE A 301 -17.62 -3.60 -4.73
C ILE A 301 -17.89 -2.72 -3.50
N LEU A 302 -19.15 -2.56 -3.14
CA LEU A 302 -19.56 -1.90 -1.90
C LEU A 302 -19.88 -2.95 -0.84
N SER A 303 -19.03 -3.03 0.20
CA SER A 303 -19.28 -3.78 1.42
C SER A 303 -20.27 -2.99 2.29
N ILE A 304 -21.47 -3.54 2.51
CA ILE A 304 -22.51 -2.86 3.29
C ILE A 304 -22.68 -3.59 4.63
N GLU A 305 -22.17 -3.03 5.72
CA GLU A 305 -22.67 -3.40 7.04
C GLU A 305 -24.02 -2.70 7.29
N ASN A 306 -25.10 -3.44 7.07
CA ASN A 306 -26.45 -2.93 7.17
C ASN A 306 -27.01 -3.06 8.60
N ARG A 307 -27.19 -1.92 9.28
CA ARG A 307 -27.81 -1.77 10.61
C ARG A 307 -29.09 -0.92 10.58
N CYS A 308 -29.48 -0.41 9.42
CA CYS A 308 -30.68 0.41 9.21
C CYS A 308 -32.00 -0.35 9.42
N SER A 309 -33.06 0.37 9.76
CA SER A 309 -34.45 -0.13 9.75
C SER A 309 -34.99 -0.31 8.32
N LEU A 310 -36.09 -1.06 8.18
CA LEU A 310 -36.71 -1.32 6.87
C LEU A 310 -37.19 -0.04 6.15
N ILE A 311 -37.35 1.09 6.85
CA ILE A 311 -37.69 2.37 6.22
C ILE A 311 -36.43 2.95 5.59
N GLN A 312 -35.36 3.12 6.37
CA GLN A 312 -34.12 3.73 5.85
C GLN A 312 -33.39 2.82 4.86
N GLN A 313 -33.51 1.49 4.96
CA GLN A 313 -33.06 0.55 3.91
C GLN A 313 -33.73 0.79 2.54
N ARG A 314 -34.99 1.25 2.52
CA ARG A 314 -35.63 1.66 1.25
C ARG A 314 -35.01 2.95 0.72
N HIS A 315 -34.68 3.91 1.58
CA HIS A 315 -33.95 5.11 1.17
C HIS A 315 -32.52 4.81 0.69
N MET A 316 -31.80 3.86 1.29
CA MET A 316 -30.52 3.36 0.77
C MET A 316 -30.68 2.82 -0.66
N ALA A 317 -31.63 1.91 -0.87
CA ALA A 317 -31.87 1.30 -2.17
C ALA A 317 -32.32 2.31 -3.24
N GLN A 318 -33.21 3.25 -2.88
CA GLN A 318 -33.62 4.36 -3.75
C GLN A 318 -32.43 5.24 -4.14
N THR A 319 -31.55 5.55 -3.18
CA THR A 319 -30.36 6.39 -3.39
C THR A 319 -29.35 5.71 -4.31
N PHE A 320 -29.02 4.43 -4.07
CA PHE A 320 -28.17 3.65 -4.97
C PHE A 320 -28.71 3.62 -6.40
N VAL A 321 -30.00 3.33 -6.59
CA VAL A 321 -30.63 3.29 -7.93
C VAL A 321 -30.64 4.66 -8.60
N LYS A 322 -30.95 5.73 -7.85
CA LYS A 322 -31.02 7.11 -8.40
C LYS A 322 -29.65 7.65 -8.79
N VAL A 323 -28.62 7.40 -7.98
CA VAL A 323 -27.30 8.04 -8.12
C VAL A 323 -26.38 7.27 -9.07
N PHE A 324 -26.34 5.94 -8.96
CA PHE A 324 -25.47 5.11 -9.81
C PHE A 324 -26.09 4.78 -11.18
N GLY A 325 -27.41 4.79 -11.31
CA GLY A 325 -28.11 4.47 -12.56
C GLY A 325 -27.65 3.13 -13.16
N ASP A 326 -27.17 3.16 -14.40
CA ASP A 326 -26.74 1.97 -15.15
C ASP A 326 -25.33 1.46 -14.81
N LYS A 327 -24.60 2.14 -13.91
CA LYS A 327 -23.41 1.58 -13.25
C LYS A 327 -23.81 0.47 -12.27
N LEU A 328 -24.98 0.56 -11.63
CA LEU A 328 -25.42 -0.39 -10.61
C LEU A 328 -25.93 -1.71 -11.21
N ILE A 329 -25.31 -2.82 -10.82
CA ILE A 329 -25.82 -4.17 -11.11
C ILE A 329 -27.04 -4.47 -10.23
N ARG A 330 -28.19 -4.64 -10.89
CA ARG A 330 -29.51 -4.88 -10.25
C ARG A 330 -30.08 -6.28 -10.49
N LYS A 331 -29.47 -7.03 -11.42
CA LYS A 331 -29.82 -8.40 -11.83
C LYS A 331 -28.56 -9.07 -12.42
N TYR A 332 -28.63 -10.38 -12.64
CA TYR A 332 -27.71 -11.08 -13.55
C TYR A 332 -27.79 -10.47 -14.96
N ILE A 333 -26.66 -10.42 -15.66
CA ILE A 333 -26.51 -9.68 -16.93
C ILE A 333 -25.81 -10.48 -18.04
N PHE A 334 -25.31 -11.67 -17.76
CA PHE A 334 -24.74 -12.58 -18.75
C PHE A 334 -25.53 -13.89 -18.77
N ASP A 335 -25.69 -14.51 -19.94
CA ASP A 335 -26.44 -15.78 -20.04
C ASP A 335 -25.72 -16.92 -19.30
N SER A 336 -24.39 -16.83 -19.15
CA SER A 336 -23.56 -17.70 -18.32
C SER A 336 -23.90 -17.67 -16.83
N ASP A 337 -24.54 -16.60 -16.34
CA ASP A 337 -24.94 -16.44 -14.93
C ASP A 337 -26.04 -17.46 -14.51
N PHE A 338 -26.65 -18.16 -15.48
CA PHE A 338 -27.76 -19.10 -15.28
C PHE A 338 -27.36 -20.58 -15.41
N ASN A 339 -26.09 -20.88 -15.68
CA ASN A 339 -25.57 -22.25 -15.77
C ASN A 339 -25.35 -22.85 -14.36
N GLU A 340 -25.41 -24.18 -14.23
CA GLU A 340 -25.15 -24.86 -12.95
C GLU A 340 -23.69 -24.67 -12.50
N ASP A 341 -22.73 -24.77 -13.43
CA ASP A 341 -21.31 -24.47 -13.22
C ASP A 341 -20.96 -22.97 -13.44
N SER A 342 -21.86 -22.05 -13.08
CA SER A 342 -21.65 -20.61 -13.31
C SER A 342 -20.51 -20.03 -12.46
N LEU A 343 -19.47 -19.53 -13.13
CA LEU A 343 -18.36 -18.79 -12.52
C LEU A 343 -18.71 -17.29 -12.43
N LEU A 344 -18.02 -16.55 -11.56
CA LEU A 344 -18.16 -15.09 -11.50
C LEU A 344 -17.69 -14.45 -12.82
N PRO A 345 -18.40 -13.45 -13.37
CA PRO A 345 -17.95 -12.72 -14.56
C PRO A 345 -16.58 -12.04 -14.36
N SER A 346 -15.89 -11.75 -15.46
CA SER A 346 -14.54 -11.18 -15.44
C SER A 346 -14.51 -9.68 -15.08
N PRO A 347 -13.36 -9.16 -14.60
CA PRO A 347 -13.14 -7.72 -14.47
C PRO A 347 -13.42 -6.94 -15.76
N ASN A 348 -13.05 -7.48 -16.94
CA ASN A 348 -13.37 -6.89 -18.24
C ASN A 348 -14.88 -6.82 -18.51
N GLN A 349 -15.60 -7.92 -18.30
CA GLN A 349 -17.05 -7.98 -18.47
C GLN A 349 -17.79 -6.99 -17.55
N LEU A 350 -17.21 -6.70 -16.38
CA LEU A 350 -17.77 -5.82 -15.35
C LEU A 350 -17.16 -4.39 -15.36
N LYS A 351 -16.48 -3.97 -16.44
CA LYS A 351 -15.98 -2.59 -16.60
C LYS A 351 -17.11 -1.57 -16.39
N TYR A 352 -16.81 -0.54 -15.59
CA TYR A 352 -17.72 0.55 -15.16
C TYR A 352 -18.94 0.11 -14.33
N LYS A 353 -18.88 -1.06 -13.67
CA LYS A 353 -20.00 -1.59 -12.85
C LYS A 353 -19.75 -1.52 -11.35
N ILE A 354 -20.84 -1.30 -10.60
CA ILE A 354 -20.89 -1.23 -9.15
C ILE A 354 -21.70 -2.43 -8.64
N LEU A 355 -21.09 -3.19 -7.73
CA LEU A 355 -21.61 -4.40 -7.10
C LEU A 355 -21.93 -4.13 -5.63
N ILE A 356 -23.04 -4.67 -5.12
CA ILE A 356 -23.45 -4.51 -3.70
C ILE A 356 -23.28 -5.83 -2.95
N LYS A 357 -22.35 -5.87 -1.98
CA LYS A 357 -22.18 -6.99 -1.04
C LYS A 357 -23.03 -6.73 0.21
N ASN A 358 -24.25 -7.25 0.23
CA ASN A 358 -25.20 -7.19 1.35
C ASN A 358 -26.00 -8.50 1.46
N LYS A 359 -26.69 -8.72 2.58
CA LYS A 359 -27.56 -9.89 2.81
C LYS A 359 -28.72 -9.91 1.79
N LYS A 360 -28.89 -11.04 1.10
CA LYS A 360 -29.94 -11.29 0.09
C LYS A 360 -30.96 -12.26 0.64
N ILE A 361 -32.25 -11.88 0.65
CA ILE A 361 -33.33 -12.76 1.14
C ILE A 361 -33.52 -13.94 0.17
N THR A 362 -33.38 -15.16 0.67
CA THR A 362 -33.67 -16.39 -0.09
C THR A 362 -35.18 -16.67 -0.11
N LYS A 363 -35.73 -17.03 -1.27
CA LYS A 363 -37.19 -17.23 -1.45
C LYS A 363 -37.79 -18.43 -0.71
N ILE A 364 -36.98 -19.24 -0.02
CA ILE A 364 -37.37 -20.55 0.53
C ILE A 364 -38.16 -20.41 1.85
N HIS A 365 -37.97 -19.32 2.61
CA HIS A 365 -38.54 -19.19 3.96
C HIS A 365 -39.96 -18.59 4.03
N SER A 366 -40.62 -18.30 2.92
CA SER A 366 -41.93 -17.60 2.90
C SER A 366 -43.18 -18.50 2.86
N THR A 367 -43.04 -19.83 2.77
CA THR A 367 -44.17 -20.76 2.54
C THR A 367 -44.53 -21.69 3.70
N THR A 368 -43.75 -21.74 4.80
CA THR A 368 -43.85 -22.82 5.81
C THR A 368 -44.49 -22.45 7.16
N GLN A 369 -44.99 -21.22 7.36
CA GLN A 369 -45.54 -20.78 8.66
C GLN A 369 -47.06 -20.47 8.71
N LEU A 370 -47.82 -20.59 7.61
CA LEU A 370 -49.30 -20.51 7.65
C LEU A 370 -50.00 -21.89 7.60
N GLY A 371 -49.24 -23.00 7.51
CA GLY A 371 -49.77 -24.34 7.21
C GLY A 371 -50.00 -25.30 8.38
N LYS A 372 -49.90 -24.87 9.65
CA LYS A 372 -49.95 -25.77 10.83
C LYS A 372 -50.90 -25.32 11.96
N GLN A 373 -52.15 -25.04 11.62
CA GLN A 373 -53.27 -25.06 12.59
C GLN A 373 -54.54 -25.70 11.99
N LYS A 374 -54.55 -27.03 11.84
CA LYS A 374 -55.73 -27.92 11.91
C LYS A 374 -55.32 -29.38 11.68
N ILE A 375 -56.09 -30.30 12.29
CA ILE A 375 -56.09 -31.77 12.13
C ILE A 375 -54.81 -32.48 12.66
N GLN A 376 -54.87 -33.63 13.36
CA GLN A 376 -55.83 -34.15 14.33
C GLN A 376 -55.15 -35.27 15.15
N LEU A 377 -55.66 -35.58 16.35
CA LEU A 377 -55.23 -36.73 17.17
C LEU A 377 -55.39 -38.08 16.43
N THR A 378 -54.46 -39.03 16.59
CA THR A 378 -54.70 -40.40 17.15
C THR A 378 -53.47 -41.34 17.11
N VAL A 379 -53.55 -42.43 17.90
CA VAL A 379 -52.73 -43.67 17.93
C VAL A 379 -51.30 -43.62 18.52
N ASN A 380 -51.15 -44.21 19.71
CA ASN A 380 -49.92 -44.80 20.24
C ASN A 380 -49.81 -46.28 19.81
N TYR A 381 -48.60 -46.86 19.63
CA TYR A 381 -48.05 -47.97 20.48
C TYR A 381 -46.80 -48.69 19.90
N ARG A 382 -45.89 -49.11 20.82
CA ARG A 382 -44.78 -50.10 20.67
C ARG A 382 -43.64 -49.69 19.70
N ASN A 383 -42.34 -49.78 20.07
CA ASN A 383 -41.51 -50.90 20.56
C ASN A 383 -41.30 -51.98 19.47
N SER A 384 -40.10 -52.49 19.16
CA SER A 384 -38.69 -52.24 19.58
C SER A 384 -37.75 -53.09 18.65
N VAL A 385 -36.49 -53.51 18.86
CA VAL A 385 -35.54 -53.55 20.01
C VAL A 385 -34.10 -53.86 19.50
N TYR A 386 -33.02 -53.37 20.17
CA TYR A 386 -31.59 -53.80 20.07
C TYR A 386 -30.83 -53.59 18.71
N SER A 387 -29.50 -53.51 18.63
CA SER A 387 -28.41 -53.68 19.63
C SER A 387 -27.32 -52.58 19.53
N SER A 388 -26.79 -52.19 20.69
CA SER A 388 -25.42 -51.66 20.92
C SER A 388 -24.58 -52.84 21.53
N PRO A 389 -23.33 -52.72 22.09
CA PRO A 389 -22.62 -51.51 22.53
C PRO A 389 -21.06 -51.55 22.47
N ASP A 390 -20.44 -50.64 23.24
CA ASP A 390 -19.06 -50.60 23.77
C ASP A 390 -17.87 -50.34 22.79
N ASP A 391 -16.84 -49.57 23.13
CA ASP A 391 -16.70 -48.58 24.23
C ASP A 391 -15.53 -47.62 24.00
N ASN A 392 -15.55 -46.50 24.74
CA ASN A 392 -14.45 -45.84 25.48
C ASN A 392 -14.55 -44.31 25.43
N GLU A 393 -14.79 -43.74 26.60
CA GLU A 393 -14.72 -42.31 26.94
C GLU A 393 -13.25 -41.92 27.23
N GLU A 394 -12.95 -40.62 27.23
CA GLU A 394 -12.26 -39.95 28.35
C GLU A 394 -12.36 -38.42 28.14
N ASP A 395 -12.91 -37.72 29.13
CA ASP A 395 -13.06 -36.26 29.21
C ASP A 395 -11.75 -35.59 29.67
N GLU A 396 -11.59 -34.25 29.70
CA GLU A 396 -11.85 -33.34 30.84
C GLU A 396 -11.09 -32.01 30.54
N ASP A 397 -11.40 -30.79 31.01
CA ASP A 397 -12.64 -30.22 31.60
C ASP A 397 -12.57 -28.66 31.72
N SER A 398 -13.60 -28.03 32.30
CA SER A 398 -13.64 -26.72 33.04
C SER A 398 -13.89 -25.34 32.33
N ASP A 399 -15.17 -24.96 32.17
CA ASP A 399 -16.02 -24.08 33.04
C ASP A 399 -15.41 -22.92 33.89
N ASP A 400 -16.11 -21.82 34.26
CA ASP A 400 -17.23 -21.02 33.67
C ASP A 400 -16.98 -19.51 34.01
N GLU A 401 -17.73 -18.62 34.70
CA GLU A 401 -19.07 -18.45 35.33
C GLU A 401 -19.43 -16.92 35.18
N MET A 402 -20.59 -16.33 35.47
CA MET A 402 -21.72 -16.64 36.36
C MET A 402 -23.04 -16.03 35.82
N LYS A 403 -24.20 -16.60 36.21
CA LYS A 403 -25.48 -15.87 36.28
C LYS A 403 -26.28 -16.21 37.54
N GLN A 404 -26.72 -15.18 38.28
CA GLN A 404 -27.72 -15.34 39.34
C GLN A 404 -28.89 -14.37 39.17
N GLN A 405 -30.11 -14.90 39.07
CA GLN A 405 -31.34 -14.18 39.44
C GLN A 405 -32.50 -15.15 39.67
N ASN A 406 -33.27 -14.88 40.74
CA ASN A 406 -34.45 -15.61 41.23
C ASN A 406 -34.11 -17.03 41.78
N SER A 407 -34.54 -17.40 42.99
CA SER A 407 -35.82 -17.06 43.63
C SER A 407 -35.77 -17.14 45.17
N MET A 408 -36.73 -16.48 45.83
CA MET A 408 -37.53 -17.06 46.94
C MET A 408 -38.77 -16.19 47.20
N ILE A 409 -39.80 -16.78 47.80
CA ILE A 409 -41.13 -16.19 48.07
C ILE A 409 -41.61 -16.70 49.44
N LYS A 410 -42.38 -15.86 50.16
CA LYS A 410 -42.89 -16.00 51.56
C LYS A 410 -41.87 -15.62 52.65
N ASP A 411 -42.26 -15.15 53.84
CA ASP A 411 -43.62 -15.06 54.43
C ASP A 411 -44.04 -13.64 54.88
N ASN A 412 -45.31 -13.49 55.26
CA ASN A 412 -45.98 -12.23 55.56
C ASN A 412 -46.54 -12.23 57.00
N PRO A 413 -46.39 -11.16 57.80
CA PRO A 413 -47.25 -10.94 58.96
C PRO A 413 -47.93 -9.55 58.97
N PHE A 414 -49.27 -9.53 59.04
CA PHE A 414 -50.05 -8.35 59.38
C PHE A 414 -50.16 -8.16 60.91
N PRO A 415 -50.22 -6.91 61.39
CA PRO A 415 -51.12 -6.52 62.48
C PRO A 415 -52.38 -5.80 61.93
N ASN A 416 -53.45 -5.76 62.73
CA ASN A 416 -54.80 -5.40 62.28
C ASN A 416 -55.15 -3.90 62.37
N PHE A 417 -56.19 -3.53 61.62
CA PHE A 417 -56.94 -2.26 61.74
C PHE A 417 -57.47 -2.01 63.17
N LYS A 418 -57.58 -0.72 63.55
CA LYS A 418 -58.89 -0.02 63.62
C LYS A 418 -58.79 1.47 64.01
N HIS A 419 -59.81 2.23 63.59
CA HIS A 419 -60.25 3.43 64.31
C HIS A 419 -61.30 3.01 65.37
N LYS A 420 -61.07 3.40 66.62
CA LYS A 420 -61.87 3.08 67.83
C LYS A 420 -61.87 1.62 68.26
#